data_AF-A0A1F2T2E1-F1
#
_entry.id   AF-A0A1F2T2E1-F1
#
_cell.length_a   1.000
_cell.length_b   1.000
_cell.length_c   1.000
_cell.angle_alpha   90.00
_cell.angle_beta   90.00
_cell.angle_gamma   90.00
#
_symmetry.space_group_name_H-M   'P 1'
#
loop_
_entity.id
_entity.type
_entity.pdbx_description
1 polymer ?
#
loop_
_entity_poly.entity_id
_entity_poly.type
_entity_poly.pdbx_seq_one_letter_code
_entity_poly.pdbx_strand_id
1 'polypeptide(L)' 'MIAAVPASGYAQTPMEGRSKVDLSALGPQVGQPVPDFSLRDQTGAARTLASVMGPNGAMLVFYRSADW' A
#
# COMPACT_ATOMS: atom_id res chain seq x y z
N MET A 1 43.46 -28.71 -25.76
CA MET A 1 43.53 -27.74 -24.64
C MET A 1 42.24 -26.94 -24.63
N ILE A 2 41.61 -26.89 -23.45
CA ILE A 2 40.43 -26.16 -22.98
C ILE A 2 40.07 -24.84 -23.70
N ALA A 3 38.84 -24.77 -24.20
CA ALA A 3 38.18 -23.52 -24.60
C ALA A 3 37.60 -22.83 -23.35
N ALA A 4 37.86 -21.53 -23.20
CA ALA A 4 37.37 -20.74 -22.07
C ALA A 4 35.86 -20.48 -22.21
N VAL A 5 35.09 -20.85 -21.18
CA VAL A 5 33.67 -20.52 -21.06
C VAL A 5 33.58 -19.08 -20.52
N PRO A 6 32.90 -18.14 -21.19
CA PRO A 6 32.71 -16.82 -20.60
C PRO A 6 31.75 -16.95 -19.41
N ALA A 7 32.23 -16.56 -18.22
CA ALA A 7 31.38 -16.39 -17.06
C ALA A 7 30.37 -15.29 -17.37
N SER A 8 29.12 -15.66 -17.61
CA SER A 8 27.99 -14.74 -17.64
C SER A 8 27.89 -14.07 -16.27
N GLY A 9 28.49 -12.88 -16.14
CA GLY A 9 28.18 -11.98 -15.05
C GLY A 9 26.69 -11.69 -15.09
N TYR A 10 25.98 -11.94 -13.99
CA TYR A 10 24.63 -11.43 -13.81
C TYR A 10 24.74 -9.91 -13.90
N ALA A 11 24.38 -9.35 -15.05
CA ALA A 11 24.19 -7.92 -15.19
C ALA A 11 23.09 -7.55 -14.20
N GLN A 12 23.49 -6.91 -13.10
CA GLN A 12 22.55 -6.29 -12.19
C GLN A 12 21.89 -5.18 -13.00
N THR A 13 20.66 -5.41 -13.46
CA THR A 13 19.84 -4.37 -14.05
C THR A 13 19.82 -3.22 -13.04
N PRO A 14 20.26 -2.00 -13.41
CA PRO A 14 20.08 -0.86 -12.53
C PRO A 14 18.59 -0.82 -12.19
N MET A 15 18.24 -0.91 -10.91
CA MET A 15 16.89 -0.56 -10.49
C MET A 15 16.73 0.92 -10.81
N GLU A 16 16.24 1.23 -12.02
CA GLU A 16 15.88 2.58 -12.43
C GLU A 16 15.05 3.19 -11.30
N GLY A 17 15.52 4.34 -10.83
CA GLY A 17 15.20 4.88 -9.52
C GLY A 17 13.70 4.87 -9.26
N ARG A 18 13.31 4.36 -8.09
CA ARG A 18 11.94 4.47 -7.57
C ARG A 18 11.47 5.91 -7.76
N SER A 19 10.53 6.12 -8.67
CA SER A 19 9.86 7.40 -8.86
C SER A 19 9.28 7.81 -7.51
N LYS A 20 9.58 9.03 -7.06
CA LYS A 20 9.06 9.52 -5.79
C LYS A 20 7.53 9.60 -5.92
N VAL A 21 6.82 8.83 -5.12
CA VAL A 21 5.35 8.86 -5.09
C VAL A 21 4.92 10.22 -4.55
N ASP A 22 4.10 10.95 -5.31
CA ASP A 22 3.46 12.18 -4.82
C ASP A 22 2.33 11.82 -3.86
N LEU A 23 2.63 11.87 -2.56
CA LEU A 23 1.68 11.57 -1.49
C LEU A 23 0.55 12.61 -1.40
N SER A 24 0.75 13.81 -1.92
CA SER A 24 -0.23 14.91 -1.85
C SER A 24 -1.47 14.60 -2.70
N ALA A 25 -1.30 13.84 -3.76
CA ALA A 25 -2.36 13.38 -4.64
C ALA A 25 -3.02 12.07 -4.16
N LEU A 26 -2.54 11.45 -3.08
CA LEU A 26 -3.05 10.17 -2.62
C LEU A 26 -4.13 10.34 -1.54
N GLY A 27 -5.27 9.72 -1.79
CA GLY A 27 -6.39 9.64 -0.85
C GLY A 27 -7.33 10.85 -0.88
N PRO A 28 -8.41 10.79 -0.08
CA PRO A 28 -9.40 11.86 0.00
C PRO A 28 -8.79 13.15 0.57
N GLN A 29 -9.10 14.28 -0.08
CA GLN A 29 -8.65 15.59 0.35
C GLN A 29 -9.60 16.18 1.41
N VAL A 30 -9.16 17.21 2.15
CA VAL A 30 -10.03 17.89 3.11
C VAL A 30 -11.28 18.44 2.40
N GLY A 31 -12.45 18.15 2.97
CA GLY A 31 -13.75 18.51 2.39
C GLY A 31 -14.26 17.55 1.32
N GLN A 32 -13.43 16.59 0.85
CA GLN A 32 -13.91 15.49 0.02
C GLN A 32 -14.50 14.37 0.88
N PRO A 33 -15.56 13.70 0.41
CA PRO A 33 -16.12 12.56 1.11
C PRO A 33 -15.13 11.40 1.15
N VAL A 34 -15.16 10.65 2.25
CA VAL A 34 -14.46 9.36 2.33
C VAL A 34 -15.18 8.35 1.43
N PRO A 35 -14.47 7.61 0.56
CA PRO A 35 -15.08 6.54 -0.22
C PRO A 35 -15.73 5.47 0.66
N ASP A 36 -16.85 4.92 0.19
CA ASP A 36 -17.47 3.78 0.84
C ASP A 36 -16.54 2.56 0.82
N PHE A 37 -16.66 1.74 1.87
CA PHE A 37 -15.95 0.47 1.98
C PHE A 37 -16.83 -0.59 2.62
N SER A 38 -16.47 -1.84 2.37
CA SER A 38 -16.97 -3.02 3.09
C SER A 38 -15.77 -3.94 3.35
N LEU A 39 -15.31 -3.95 4.59
CA LEU A 39 -14.11 -4.67 5.02
C LEU A 39 -14.47 -5.65 6.13
N ARG A 40 -13.75 -6.77 6.21
CA ARG A 40 -13.87 -7.69 7.34
C ARG A 40 -13.01 -7.21 8.50
N ASP A 41 -13.57 -7.23 9.70
CA ASP A 41 -12.82 -7.00 10.94
C ASP A 41 -12.07 -8.25 11.41
N GLN A 42 -11.42 -8.18 12.58
CA GLN A 42 -10.65 -9.28 13.16
C GLN A 42 -11.48 -10.53 13.50
N THR A 43 -12.81 -10.41 13.57
CA THR A 43 -13.74 -11.53 13.80
C THR A 43 -14.35 -12.05 12.50
N GLY A 44 -14.03 -11.42 11.36
CA GLY A 44 -14.59 -11.72 10.06
C GLY A 44 -15.91 -11.02 9.77
N ALA A 45 -16.43 -10.20 10.70
CA ALA A 45 -17.67 -9.47 10.51
C ALA A 45 -17.47 -8.30 9.53
N ALA A 46 -18.47 -8.07 8.68
CA ALA A 46 -18.42 -6.97 7.72
C ALA A 46 -18.65 -5.62 8.41
N ARG A 47 -17.74 -4.69 8.17
CA ARG A 47 -17.79 -3.29 8.62
C ARG A 47 -17.87 -2.39 7.39
N THR A 48 -18.73 -1.39 7.44
CA THR A 48 -18.90 -0.39 6.40
C THR A 48 -18.57 0.98 6.95
N LEU A 49 -18.39 1.98 6.09
CA LEU A 49 -18.23 3.37 6.52
C LEU A 49 -19.38 3.78 7.46
N ALA A 50 -20.62 3.53 7.06
CA ALA A 50 -21.80 3.84 7.88
C ALA A 50 -21.78 3.14 9.26
N SER A 51 -21.34 1.88 9.35
CA SER A 51 -21.38 1.15 10.62
C SER A 51 -20.32 1.59 11.62
N VAL A 52 -19.23 2.23 11.16
CA VAL A 52 -18.14 2.75 12.02
C VAL A 52 -18.32 4.23 12.40
N MET A 53 -19.24 4.94 11.76
CA MET A 53 -19.50 6.34 12.07
C MET A 53 -20.14 6.49 13.45
N GLY A 54 -19.55 7.36 14.29
CA GLY A 54 -20.14 7.81 15.55
C GLY A 54 -20.78 9.20 15.43
N PRO A 55 -21.35 9.74 16.51
CA PRO A 55 -21.95 11.08 16.53
C PRO A 55 -20.95 12.21 16.19
N ASN A 56 -19.65 11.96 16.42
CA ASN A 56 -18.56 12.90 16.12
C ASN A 56 -17.76 12.49 14.87
N GLY A 57 -18.28 11.57 14.05
CA GLY A 57 -17.56 10.98 12.92
C GLY A 57 -16.70 9.79 13.32
N ALA A 58 -15.73 9.45 12.45
CA ALA A 58 -14.82 8.32 12.60
C ALA A 58 -13.38 8.73 12.24
N MET A 59 -12.40 8.07 12.86
CA MET A 59 -10.98 8.18 12.51
C MET A 59 -10.52 6.87 11.88
N LEU A 60 -10.04 6.92 10.64
CA LEU A 60 -9.51 5.76 9.92
C LEU A 60 -7.97 5.81 9.95
N VAL A 61 -7.34 4.81 10.56
CA VAL A 61 -5.88 4.71 10.67
C VAL A 61 -5.37 3.58 9.79
N PHE A 62 -4.59 3.93 8.77
CA PHE A 62 -3.90 2.98 7.91
C PHE A 62 -2.49 2.76 8.42
N TYR A 63 -2.15 1.51 8.75
CA TYR A 63 -0.79 1.13 9.11
C TYR A 63 -0.36 -0.04 8.21
N ARG A 64 0.89 0.01 7.75
CA ARG A 64 1.55 -1.12 7.10
C ARG A 64 2.39 -1.81 8.16
N SER A 65 1.98 -2.99 8.61
CA SER A 65 2.83 -3.81 9.49
C SER A 65 4.16 -4.09 8.81
N ALA A 66 5.26 -4.01 9.57
CA ALA A 66 6.45 -4.76 9.24
C ALA A 66 6.22 -6.20 9.74
N ASP A 67 6.53 -7.19 8.91
CA ASP A 67 6.62 -8.57 9.36
C ASP A 67 7.58 -8.62 10.57
N TRP A 68 7.16 -9.25 11.66
CA TRP A 68 8.04 -9.58 12.79
C TRP A 68 8.36 -11.08 12.76
#